data_AF-A0A951F0D2-F1
#
_entry.id   AF-A0A951F0D2-F1
#
_cell.length_a   1.000
_cell.length_b   1.000
_cell.length_c   1.000
_cell.angle_alpha   90.00
_cell.angle_beta   90.00
_cell.angle_gamma   90.00
#
_symmetry.space_group_name_H-M   'P 1'
#
loop_
_entity.id
_entity.type
_entity.pdbx_description
1 polymer ?
#
loop_
_entity_poly.entity_id
_entity_poly.type
_entity_poly.pdbx_seq_one_letter_code
_entity_poly.pdbx_strand_id
1 'polypeptide(L)'
;MGTNTLETVQREMPAEYRRIPEIGFCQEKNRLQRHFLQKIRELNALLADQTKAVIEGEPDFNRFDILIHMAQEQKEMAKYAWIAHVESHGCDG
;
A
#
# COMPACT_ATOMS: atom_id res chain seq x y z
N MET A 1 28.30 34.75 21.11
CA MET A 1 26.85 35.05 21.09
C MET A 1 26.34 34.68 19.72
N GLY A 2 25.98 33.41 19.52
CA GLY A 2 25.47 32.92 18.24
C GLY A 2 23.95 33.03 18.25
N THR A 3 23.40 33.94 17.46
CA THR A 3 21.95 34.05 17.29
C THR A 3 21.47 32.97 16.33
N ASN A 4 20.45 32.26 16.78
CA ASN A 4 19.89 31.02 16.27
C ASN A 4 19.15 31.25 14.93
N THR A 5 19.60 30.61 13.86
CA THR A 5 19.14 30.77 12.46
C THR A 5 17.75 30.18 12.18
N LEU A 6 16.99 29.78 13.19
CA LEU A 6 15.72 29.06 13.03
C LEU A 6 14.45 29.91 13.25
N GLU A 7 14.57 31.15 13.71
CA GLU A 7 13.39 32.01 14.00
C GLU A 7 12.93 32.88 12.82
N THR A 8 13.63 32.87 11.69
CA THR A 8 13.33 33.77 10.56
C THR A 8 12.59 33.14 9.37
N VAL A 9 12.20 31.85 9.43
CA VAL A 9 11.41 31.19 8.35
C VAL A 9 9.94 31.00 8.73
N GLN A 10 9.35 31.97 9.42
CA GLN A 10 7.91 32.03 9.70
C GLN A 10 7.26 33.33 9.18
N ARG A 11 7.87 33.97 8.20
CA ARG A 11 7.31 35.16 7.56
C ARG A 11 6.51 34.79 6.32
N GLU A 12 5.19 34.74 6.53
CA GLU A 12 4.14 35.05 5.55
C GLU A 12 4.03 34.11 4.35
N MET A 13 3.50 32.90 4.56
CA MET A 13 2.84 32.18 3.46
C MET A 13 1.51 32.88 3.13
N PRO A 14 1.29 33.32 1.88
CA PRO A 14 0.04 33.96 1.46
C PRO A 14 -1.16 33.06 1.73
N ALA A 15 -2.28 33.65 2.15
CA ALA A 15 -3.54 32.94 2.39
C ALA A 15 -4.06 32.15 1.16
N GLU A 16 -3.58 32.48 -0.04
CA GLU A 16 -3.86 31.78 -1.29
C GLU A 16 -3.28 30.36 -1.37
N TYR A 17 -2.25 30.02 -0.58
CA TYR A 17 -1.75 28.64 -0.49
C TYR A 17 -2.63 27.73 0.39
N ARG A 18 -3.68 28.28 1.03
CA ARG A 18 -4.48 27.55 2.02
C ARG A 18 -5.61 26.70 1.43
N ARG A 19 -5.54 26.34 0.15
CA ARG A 19 -6.39 25.32 -0.45
C ARG A 19 -5.59 24.53 -1.48
N ILE A 20 -4.68 23.68 -1.00
CA ILE A 20 -4.39 22.46 -1.75
C ILE A 20 -5.75 21.77 -1.90
N PRO A 21 -6.28 21.61 -3.11
CA PRO A 21 -7.60 20.99 -3.27
C PRO A 21 -7.56 19.61 -2.62
N GLU A 22 -8.50 19.31 -1.72
CA GLU A 22 -8.70 17.96 -1.18
C GLU A 22 -8.89 16.89 -2.28
N ILE A 23 -9.09 17.35 -3.52
CA ILE A 23 -9.21 16.60 -4.78
C ILE A 23 -8.01 15.67 -5.04
N GLY A 24 -6.85 15.86 -4.40
CA GLY A 24 -5.70 14.95 -4.52
C GLY A 24 -5.59 13.83 -3.46
N PHE A 25 -6.39 13.87 -2.39
CA PHE A 25 -6.21 12.98 -1.23
C PHE A 25 -7.45 12.15 -0.94
N CYS A 26 -7.81 11.24 -1.85
CA CYS A 26 -8.79 10.22 -1.50
C CYS A 26 -8.20 9.25 -0.47
N GLN A 27 -8.57 9.43 0.80
CA GLN A 27 -8.10 8.60 1.91
C GLN A 27 -8.49 7.14 1.72
N GLU A 28 -9.66 6.89 1.14
CA GLU A 28 -10.17 5.55 0.89
C GLU A 28 -9.41 4.84 -0.23
N LYS A 29 -9.15 5.52 -1.36
CA LYS A 29 -8.23 5.01 -2.41
C LYS A 29 -6.89 4.60 -1.80
N ASN A 30 -6.31 5.48 -0.98
CA ASN A 30 -5.02 5.20 -0.33
C ASN A 30 -5.08 4.03 0.65
N ARG A 31 -6.19 3.89 1.39
CA ARG A 31 -6.40 2.74 2.29
C ARG A 31 -6.52 1.43 1.51
N LEU A 32 -7.33 1.41 0.44
CA LEU A 32 -7.52 0.25 -0.43
C LEU A 32 -6.23 -0.12 -1.15
N GLN A 33 -5.47 0.86 -1.64
CA GLN A 33 -4.17 0.63 -2.26
C GLN A 33 -3.16 0.04 -1.28
N ARG A 34 -3.05 0.59 -0.06
CA ARG A 34 -2.20 0.00 0.99
C ARG A 34 -2.64 -1.42 1.34
N HIS A 35 -3.94 -1.67 1.40
CA HIS A 35 -4.47 -3.01 1.65
C HIS A 35 -4.10 -3.99 0.55
N PHE A 36 -4.23 -3.60 -0.73
CA PHE A 36 -3.81 -4.41 -1.86
C PHE A 36 -2.30 -4.70 -1.85
N LEU A 37 -1.47 -3.68 -1.59
CA LEU A 37 -0.02 -3.85 -1.43
C LEU A 37 0.32 -4.80 -0.28
N GLN A 38 -0.42 -4.73 0.83
CA GLN A 38 -0.24 -5.65 1.95
C GLN A 38 -0.54 -7.10 1.53
N LYS A 39 -1.60 -7.34 0.76
CA LYS A 39 -1.92 -8.68 0.23
C LYS A 39 -0.87 -9.21 -0.75
N ILE A 40 -0.28 -8.35 -1.57
CA ILE A 40 0.87 -8.72 -2.42
C ILE A 40 2.06 -9.18 -1.57
N ARG A 41 2.38 -8.45 -0.49
CA ARG A 41 3.49 -8.81 0.41
C ARG A 41 3.25 -10.13 1.13
N GLU A 42 2.04 -10.38 1.59
CA GLU A 42 1.65 -11.64 2.24
C GLU A 42 1.81 -12.83 1.27
N LEU A 43 1.32 -12.69 0.03
CA LEU A 43 1.50 -13.71 -1.01
C LEU A 43 2.99 -13.96 -1.32
N ASN A 44 3.78 -12.88 -1.47
CA ASN A 44 5.21 -13.00 -1.76
C ASN A 44 5.98 -13.69 -0.62
N ALA A 45 5.59 -13.46 0.63
CA ALA A 45 6.18 -14.16 1.77
C ALA A 45 5.91 -15.67 1.70
N LEU A 46 4.67 -16.07 1.41
CA LEU A 46 4.32 -17.49 1.24
C LEU A 46 5.08 -18.17 0.10
N LEU A 47 5.22 -17.48 -1.04
CA LEU A 47 6.01 -17.98 -2.18
C LEU A 47 7.50 -18.11 -1.84
N ALA A 48 8.04 -17.16 -1.08
CA ALA A 48 9.43 -17.23 -0.62
C ALA A 48 9.64 -18.41 0.35
N ASP A 49 8.71 -18.62 1.29
CA ASP A 49 8.75 -19.73 2.24
C ASP A 49 8.63 -21.09 1.53
N GLN A 50 7.73 -21.21 0.55
CA GLN A 50 7.62 -22.41 -0.29
C GLN A 50 8.93 -22.68 -1.05
N THR A 51 9.49 -21.65 -1.68
CA THR A 51 10.76 -21.76 -2.42
C THR A 51 11.88 -22.25 -1.51
N LYS A 52 11.96 -21.70 -0.29
CA LYS A 52 12.93 -22.13 0.71
C LYS A 52 12.74 -23.59 1.11
N ALA A 53 11.51 -24.01 1.40
CA ALA A 53 11.20 -25.40 1.76
C ALA A 53 11.59 -26.39 0.65
N VAL A 54 11.38 -26.02 -0.62
CA VAL A 54 11.83 -26.82 -1.78
C VAL A 54 13.35 -26.93 -1.84
N ILE A 55 14.07 -25.82 -1.66
CA ILE A 55 15.56 -25.80 -1.67
C ILE A 55 16.12 -26.65 -0.52
N GLU A 56 15.49 -26.60 0.65
CA GLU A 56 15.89 -27.35 1.84
C GLU A 56 15.48 -28.84 1.78
N GLY A 57 14.73 -29.25 0.75
CA GLY A 57 14.30 -30.63 0.55
C GLY A 57 13.22 -31.05 1.55
N GLU A 58 12.44 -30.10 2.09
CA GLU A 58 11.33 -30.44 2.96
C GLU A 58 10.29 -31.27 2.20
N PRO A 59 9.82 -32.42 2.74
CA PRO A 59 8.90 -33.31 2.05
C PRO A 59 7.47 -32.75 1.95
N ASP A 60 7.15 -31.69 2.70
CA ASP A 60 5.79 -31.13 2.87
C ASP A 60 5.70 -29.68 2.34
N PHE A 61 6.39 -29.37 1.24
CA PHE A 61 6.32 -28.04 0.60
C PHE A 61 4.96 -27.75 -0.08
N ASN A 62 4.16 -28.78 -0.31
CA ASN A 62 2.79 -28.68 -0.82
C ASN A 62 1.80 -28.10 0.21
N ARG A 63 2.16 -28.04 1.51
CA ARG A 63 1.36 -27.32 2.52
C ARG A 63 1.11 -25.85 2.18
N PHE A 64 2.02 -25.26 1.38
CA PHE A 64 1.89 -23.88 0.95
C PHE A 64 0.86 -23.70 -0.16
N ASP A 65 0.44 -24.75 -0.90
CA ASP A 65 -0.44 -24.61 -2.06
C ASP A 65 -1.80 -24.01 -1.68
N ILE A 66 -2.40 -24.52 -0.60
CA ILE A 66 -3.68 -23.99 -0.09
C ILE A 66 -3.50 -22.55 0.42
N LEU A 67 -2.41 -22.27 1.12
CA LEU A 67 -2.12 -20.93 1.66
C LEU A 67 -1.91 -19.90 0.55
N ILE A 68 -1.15 -20.27 -0.49
CA ILE A 68 -0.90 -19.46 -1.67
C ILE A 68 -2.21 -19.21 -2.43
N HIS A 69 -3.04 -20.24 -2.60
CA HIS A 69 -4.33 -20.10 -3.24
C HIS A 69 -5.23 -19.09 -2.50
N MET A 70 -5.38 -19.25 -1.17
CA MET A 70 -6.16 -18.32 -0.36
C MET A 70 -5.59 -16.89 -0.38
N ALA A 71 -4.26 -16.74 -0.33
CA ALA A 71 -3.62 -15.43 -0.43
C ALA A 71 -3.83 -14.78 -1.80
N GLN A 72 -3.87 -15.57 -2.87
CA GLN A 72 -4.18 -15.10 -4.22
C GLN A 72 -5.61 -14.58 -4.31
N GLU A 73 -6.58 -15.31 -3.75
CA GLU A 73 -7.98 -14.86 -3.70
C GLU A 73 -8.12 -13.54 -2.94
N GLN A 74 -7.50 -13.44 -1.76
CA GLN A 74 -7.51 -12.20 -0.98
C GLN A 74 -6.84 -11.03 -1.72
N LYS A 75 -5.76 -11.29 -2.45
CA LYS A 75 -5.09 -10.30 -3.29
C LYS A 75 -6.02 -9.79 -4.39
N GLU A 76 -6.72 -10.69 -5.10
CA GLU A 76 -7.66 -10.28 -6.15
C GLU A 76 -8.86 -9.52 -5.56
N MET A 77 -9.42 -9.95 -4.44
CA MET A 77 -10.47 -9.19 -3.75
C MET A 77 -10.03 -7.76 -3.42
N ALA A 78 -8.82 -7.58 -2.87
CA ALA A 78 -8.30 -6.26 -2.54
C ALA A 78 -8.03 -5.39 -3.79
N LYS A 79 -7.53 -6.00 -4.88
CA LYS A 79 -7.34 -5.35 -6.17
C LYS A 79 -8.65 -4.84 -6.75
N TYR A 80 -9.65 -5.70 -6.82
CA TYR A 80 -10.95 -5.34 -7.39
C TYR A 80 -11.69 -4.31 -6.53
N ALA A 81 -11.54 -4.34 -5.20
CA ALA A 81 -12.06 -3.29 -4.35
C ALA A 81 -11.40 -1.92 -4.64
N TRP A 82 -10.07 -1.89 -4.83
CA TRP A 82 -9.36 -0.67 -5.21
C TRP A 82 -9.75 -0.16 -6.60
N ILE A 83 -9.82 -1.03 -7.60
CA ILE A 83 -10.25 -0.67 -8.97
C ILE A 83 -11.68 -0.13 -8.96
N ALA A 84 -12.61 -0.83 -8.32
CA ALA A 84 -14.01 -0.40 -8.23
C ALA A 84 -14.14 0.97 -7.56
N HIS A 85 -13.32 1.26 -6.55
CA HIS A 85 -13.29 2.58 -5.93
C HIS A 85 -12.77 3.66 -6.90
N VAL A 86 -11.65 3.41 -7.58
CA VAL A 86 -11.07 4.35 -8.55
C VAL A 86 -12.08 4.65 -9.66
N GLU A 87 -12.69 3.63 -10.25
CA GLU A 87 -13.66 3.76 -11.34
C GLU A 87 -14.97 4.44 -10.92
N SER A 88 -15.51 4.12 -9.74
CA SER A 88 -16.78 4.71 -9.28
C SER A 88 -16.65 6.11 -8.71
N HIS A 89 -15.52 6.42 -8.08
CA HIS A 89 -15.28 7.71 -7.41
C HIS A 89 -14.48 8.69 -8.30
N GLY A 90 -13.95 8.23 -9.45
CA GLY A 90 -13.16 9.05 -10.38
C GLY A 90 -11.81 9.48 -9.81
N CYS A 91 -11.18 8.65 -8.98
CA CYS A 91 -9.91 8.97 -8.33
C CYS A 91 -8.70 8.65 -9.21
N ASP A 92 -8.68 9.15 -10.44
CA ASP A 92 -7.68 8.79 -11.45
C ASP A 92 -6.37 9.58 -11.34
N GLY A 93 -6.30 10.54 -10.40
CA GLY A 93 -5.16 11.41 -10.12
C GLY A 93 -4.07 10.80 -9.26
#